data_AF-A0A2I1CQK3-F1
#
_entry.id   AF-A0A2I1CQK3-F1
#
_cell.length_a   1.000
_cell.length_b   1.000
_cell.length_c   1.000
_cell.angle_alpha   90.00
_cell.angle_beta   90.00
_cell.angle_gamma   90.00
#
_symmetry.space_group_name_H-M   'P 1'
#
loop_
_entity.id
_entity.type
_entity.pdbx_description
1 polymer ?
#
loop_
_entity_poly.entity_id
_entity_poly.type
_entity_poly.pdbx_seq_one_letter_code
_entity_poly.pdbx_strand_id
1 'polypeptide(L)'
;MTENPTLSIMGLEDNIPDTQPGDADHDYFMQQALLMGEKALATGETPVGCVLVYDQKIVARGMNDTNKSMNGTRHAEFLAIEEVLQSYPRSILRSTDLYVTVEPCVMCASALRQYQIRSVYFGCGNERFGGTGSILSLHSDHTIDPPYPVYGGLFREEAIMLLRRFYIQENDKAPKPRPKKNRQLNTKVEYE
;
A
#
# COMPACT_ATOMS: atom_id res chain seq x y z
N MET A 1 43.15 -11.00 -7.26
CA MET A 1 43.07 -11.15 -5.78
C MET A 1 43.20 -9.76 -5.18
N THR A 2 42.07 -9.14 -4.82
CA THR A 2 42.01 -8.00 -3.91
C THR A 2 40.62 -8.07 -3.28
N GLU A 3 40.57 -8.58 -2.05
CA GLU A 3 39.38 -8.69 -1.21
C GLU A 3 38.95 -7.29 -0.74
N ASN A 4 37.64 -7.07 -0.64
CA ASN A 4 37.07 -5.87 -0.05
C ASN A 4 36.26 -6.33 1.18
N PRO A 5 36.59 -5.90 2.42
CA PRO A 5 35.94 -6.41 3.60
C PRO A 5 34.59 -5.70 3.80
N THR A 6 33.51 -6.47 3.81
CA THR A 6 32.18 -5.97 4.15
C THR A 6 32.07 -5.85 5.67
N LEU A 7 31.89 -4.62 6.18
CA LEU A 7 31.53 -4.38 7.57
C LEU A 7 30.17 -5.02 7.87
N SER A 8 30.14 -5.90 8.85
CA SER A 8 28.94 -6.40 9.50
C SER A 8 28.33 -5.29 10.36
N ILE A 9 27.10 -4.90 10.03
CA ILE A 9 26.27 -4.08 10.92
C ILE A 9 25.34 -5.05 11.63
N MET A 10 25.69 -5.39 12.87
CA MET A 10 24.84 -6.14 13.79
C MET A 10 23.70 -5.27 14.31
N GLY A 11 22.52 -5.87 14.40
CA GLY A 11 21.52 -5.53 15.41
C GLY A 11 20.38 -4.65 14.93
N LEU A 12 19.29 -5.29 14.53
CA LEU A 12 17.90 -5.05 14.95
C LEU A 12 17.05 -6.07 14.16
N GLU A 13 17.06 -7.33 14.61
CA GLU A 13 16.16 -8.35 14.09
C GLU A 13 14.77 -8.11 14.69
N ASP A 14 13.88 -7.53 13.89
CA ASP A 14 12.44 -7.49 14.20
C ASP A 14 11.93 -8.93 14.26
N ASN A 15 11.60 -9.38 15.47
CA ASN A 15 11.16 -10.72 15.79
C ASN A 15 9.71 -10.92 15.30
N ILE A 16 9.54 -11.15 13.99
CA ILE A 16 8.27 -11.50 13.37
C ILE A 16 8.18 -13.03 13.35
N PRO A 17 7.20 -13.65 14.00
CA PRO A 17 7.09 -15.11 14.06
C PRO A 17 6.92 -15.72 12.66
N ASP A 18 7.83 -16.64 12.33
CA ASP A 18 7.83 -17.44 11.10
C ASP A 18 6.73 -18.51 11.18
N THR A 19 5.50 -18.12 10.86
CA THR A 19 4.39 -19.05 10.68
C THR A 19 4.30 -19.42 9.20
N GLN A 20 4.50 -20.70 8.89
CA GLN A 20 4.37 -21.23 7.52
C GLN A 20 2.87 -21.24 7.13
N PRO A 21 2.40 -20.49 6.11
CA PRO A 21 0.97 -20.40 5.81
C PRO A 21 0.50 -21.58 4.95
N GLY A 22 -0.44 -22.37 5.48
CA GLY A 22 -1.40 -23.14 4.67
C GLY A 22 -2.61 -22.25 4.37
N ASP A 23 -3.10 -22.28 3.12
CA ASP A 23 -3.98 -21.26 2.53
C ASP A 23 -3.44 -19.82 2.67
N ALA A 24 -3.85 -18.88 1.82
CA ALA A 24 -3.36 -17.50 1.92
C ALA A 24 -3.84 -16.86 3.22
N ASP A 25 -2.90 -16.60 4.14
CA ASP A 25 -3.13 -15.78 5.33
C ASP A 25 -3.24 -14.31 4.90
N HIS A 26 -4.38 -13.99 4.30
CA HIS A 26 -4.74 -12.64 3.86
C HIS A 26 -4.62 -11.63 5.01
N ASP A 27 -4.95 -12.06 6.23
CA ASP A 27 -4.87 -11.23 7.43
C ASP A 27 -3.43 -10.85 7.73
N TYR A 28 -2.51 -11.82 7.74
CA TYR A 28 -1.08 -11.56 7.89
C TYR A 28 -0.59 -10.58 6.82
N PHE A 29 -0.90 -10.79 5.55
CA PHE A 29 -0.42 -9.89 4.49
C PHE A 29 -1.01 -8.48 4.58
N MET A 30 -2.29 -8.33 4.95
CA MET A 30 -2.88 -7.01 5.17
C MET A 30 -2.30 -6.32 6.40
N GLN A 31 -2.03 -7.04 7.50
CA GLN A 31 -1.32 -6.50 8.66
C GLN A 31 0.07 -5.97 8.25
N GLN A 32 0.76 -6.68 7.37
CA GLN A 32 2.05 -6.23 6.82
C GLN A 32 1.91 -4.96 5.96
N ALA A 33 0.81 -4.80 5.22
CA ALA A 33 0.49 -3.56 4.51
C ALA A 33 0.16 -2.40 5.48
N LEU A 34 -0.59 -2.67 6.55
CA LEU A 34 -0.89 -1.69 7.61
C LEU A 34 0.37 -1.19 8.30
N LEU A 35 1.35 -2.07 8.58
CA LEU A 35 2.65 -1.67 9.11
C LEU A 35 3.39 -0.70 8.17
N MET A 36 3.28 -0.88 6.85
CA MET A 36 3.83 0.08 5.88
C MET A 36 3.05 1.41 5.89
N GLY A 37 1.74 1.37 6.11
CA GLY A 37 0.90 2.56 6.29
C GLY A 37 1.27 3.36 7.54
N GLU A 38 1.56 2.69 8.66
CA GLU A 38 2.08 3.32 9.88
C GLU A 38 3.46 3.97 9.64
N LYS A 39 4.33 3.32 8.87
CA LYS A 39 5.64 3.90 8.50
C LYS A 39 5.46 5.18 7.68
N ALA A 40 4.57 5.19 6.68
CA ALA A 40 4.23 6.40 5.93
C ALA A 40 3.69 7.51 6.84
N LEU A 41 2.78 7.16 7.77
CA LEU A 41 2.25 8.11 8.75
C LEU A 41 3.35 8.75 9.60
N ALA A 42 4.27 7.92 10.12
CA ALA A 42 5.38 8.36 10.95
C ALA A 42 6.35 9.30 10.20
N THR A 43 6.44 9.19 8.88
CA THR A 43 7.25 10.08 8.03
C THR A 43 6.49 11.26 7.45
N GLY A 44 5.23 11.47 7.84
CA GLY A 44 4.40 12.58 7.35
C GLY A 44 3.92 12.42 5.90
N GLU A 45 3.87 11.19 5.40
CA GLU A 45 3.28 10.83 4.12
C GLU A 45 1.81 10.46 4.30
N THR A 46 1.03 10.52 3.22
CA THR A 46 -0.33 9.97 3.26
C THR A 46 -0.23 8.49 3.62
N PRO A 47 -0.94 7.98 4.64
CA PRO A 47 -0.62 6.71 5.30
C PRO A 47 -1.18 5.50 4.55
N VAL A 48 -0.72 5.33 3.31
CA VAL A 48 -1.03 4.19 2.45
C VAL A 48 0.20 3.31 2.40
N GLY A 49 0.00 2.03 2.71
CA GLY A 49 1.02 0.99 2.66
C GLY A 49 0.52 -0.20 1.85
N CYS A 50 1.44 -0.97 1.29
CA CYS A 50 1.12 -2.19 0.57
C CYS A 50 2.24 -3.22 0.64
N VAL A 51 1.90 -4.47 0.33
CA VAL A 51 2.85 -5.55 0.06
C VAL A 51 2.44 -6.31 -1.19
N LEU A 52 3.43 -6.80 -1.93
CA LEU A 52 3.26 -7.70 -3.06
C LEU A 52 3.67 -9.11 -2.64
N VAL A 53 2.78 -10.08 -2.85
CA VAL A 53 2.93 -11.46 -2.40
C VAL A 53 3.02 -12.39 -3.60
N TYR A 54 4.09 -13.16 -3.69
CA TYR A 54 4.30 -14.20 -4.68
C TYR A 54 4.65 -15.50 -3.95
N ASP A 55 3.95 -16.59 -4.29
CA ASP A 55 4.17 -17.91 -3.68
C ASP A 55 4.15 -17.86 -2.13
N GLN A 56 3.11 -17.24 -1.58
CA GLN A 56 2.89 -17.05 -0.14
C GLN A 56 3.98 -16.24 0.59
N LYS A 57 4.86 -15.57 -0.15
CA LYS A 57 5.96 -14.77 0.39
C LYS A 57 5.83 -13.33 -0.07
N ILE A 58 6.10 -12.42 0.86
CA ILE A 58 6.20 -10.99 0.52
C ILE A 58 7.49 -10.79 -0.28
N VAL A 59 7.35 -10.35 -1.52
CA VAL A 59 8.48 -10.08 -2.44
C VAL A 59 8.78 -8.59 -2.60
N ALA A 60 7.87 -7.72 -2.16
CA ALA A 60 8.10 -6.28 -2.10
C ALA A 60 7.13 -5.58 -1.14
N ARG A 61 7.50 -4.38 -0.71
CA ARG A 61 6.77 -3.53 0.24
C ARG A 61 6.78 -2.09 -0.25
N GLY A 62 5.63 -1.44 -0.21
CA GLY A 62 5.50 -0.05 -0.64
C GLY A 62 4.79 0.79 0.41
N MET A 63 5.17 2.06 0.48
CA MET A 63 4.40 3.09 1.19
C MET A 63 4.47 4.40 0.40
N ASN A 64 3.51 5.30 0.55
CA ASN A 64 3.59 6.58 -0.15
C ASN A 64 4.87 7.34 0.22
N ASP A 65 5.48 8.00 -0.77
CA ASP A 65 6.71 8.79 -0.63
C ASP A 65 6.58 10.12 -1.39
N THR A 66 5.34 10.54 -1.66
CA THR A 66 5.00 11.67 -2.54
C THR A 66 5.55 13.02 -2.04
N ASN A 67 5.51 13.28 -0.73
CA ASN A 67 5.95 14.55 -0.17
C ASN A 67 7.48 14.63 -0.12
N LYS A 68 8.14 13.57 0.37
CA LYS A 68 9.60 13.49 0.50
C LYS A 68 10.29 13.51 -0.85
N SER A 69 9.75 12.77 -1.83
CA SER A 69 10.31 12.71 -3.18
C SER A 69 9.92 13.88 -4.07
N MET A 70 8.94 14.70 -3.67
CA MET A 70 8.33 15.73 -4.51
C MET A 70 7.78 15.19 -5.83
N ASN A 71 7.34 13.92 -5.84
CA ASN A 71 6.84 13.23 -7.02
C ASN A 71 5.47 12.61 -6.74
N GLY A 72 4.44 13.11 -7.44
CA GLY A 72 3.06 12.66 -7.30
C GLY A 72 2.80 11.22 -7.75
N THR A 73 3.73 10.57 -8.47
CA THR A 73 3.56 9.17 -8.90
C THR A 73 4.07 8.16 -7.86
N ARG A 74 4.79 8.60 -6.82
CA ARG A 74 5.42 7.73 -5.81
C ARG A 74 4.42 7.26 -4.75
N HIS A 75 3.37 6.59 -5.21
CA HIS A 75 2.39 5.88 -4.40
C HIS A 75 2.93 4.52 -3.96
N ALA A 76 2.36 3.97 -2.89
CA ALA A 76 2.74 2.68 -2.31
C ALA A 76 2.82 1.57 -3.37
N GLU A 77 1.81 1.46 -4.24
CA GLU A 77 1.73 0.42 -5.26
C GLU A 77 2.86 0.54 -6.30
N PHE A 78 3.21 1.77 -6.69
CA PHE A 78 4.32 2.03 -7.61
C PHE A 78 5.66 1.68 -6.98
N LEU A 79 5.88 2.00 -5.70
CA LEU A 79 7.13 1.66 -5.02
C LEU A 79 7.29 0.15 -4.83
N ALA A 80 6.21 -0.56 -4.51
CA ALA A 80 6.26 -2.02 -4.42
C ALA A 80 6.55 -2.65 -5.79
N ILE A 81 5.92 -2.17 -6.87
CA ILE A 81 6.21 -2.62 -8.23
C ILE A 81 7.68 -2.32 -8.59
N GLU A 82 8.18 -1.12 -8.26
CA GLU A 82 9.58 -0.74 -8.47
C GLU A 82 10.53 -1.73 -7.79
N GLU A 83 10.30 -2.05 -6.52
CA GLU A 83 11.11 -3.02 -5.76
C GLU A 83 11.07 -4.42 -6.38
N VAL A 84 9.90 -4.89 -6.84
CA VAL A 84 9.83 -6.17 -7.58
C VAL A 84 10.68 -6.12 -8.84
N LEU A 85 10.58 -5.05 -9.62
CA LEU A 85 11.31 -4.92 -10.90
C LEU A 85 12.83 -4.78 -10.72
N GLN A 86 13.30 -4.39 -9.54
CA GLN A 86 14.72 -4.37 -9.20
C GLN A 86 15.29 -5.77 -8.91
N SER A 87 14.46 -6.69 -8.43
CA SER A 87 14.91 -7.99 -7.90
C SER A 87 14.40 -9.20 -8.72
N TYR A 88 13.36 -9.02 -9.53
CA TYR A 88 12.67 -10.09 -10.23
C TYR A 88 12.32 -9.69 -11.68
N PRO A 89 12.16 -10.68 -12.59
CA PRO A 89 11.63 -10.40 -13.92
C PRO A 89 10.19 -9.89 -13.82
N ARG A 90 9.83 -8.91 -14.66
CA ARG A 90 8.47 -8.34 -14.75
C ARG A 90 7.35 -9.39 -14.77
N SER A 91 7.58 -10.55 -15.38
CA SER A 91 6.59 -11.62 -15.52
C SER A 91 6.07 -12.14 -14.19
N ILE A 92 6.81 -11.99 -13.09
CA ILE A 92 6.38 -12.44 -11.76
C ILE A 92 5.11 -11.73 -11.28
N LEU A 93 4.93 -10.45 -11.65
CA LEU A 93 3.79 -9.64 -11.25
C LEU A 93 2.46 -10.28 -11.68
N ARG A 94 2.47 -11.07 -12.76
CA ARG A 94 1.28 -11.81 -13.22
C ARG A 94 0.79 -12.88 -12.26
N SER A 95 1.65 -13.28 -11.33
CA SER A 95 1.41 -14.31 -10.32
C SER A 95 1.45 -13.73 -8.91
N THR A 96 1.40 -12.41 -8.77
CA THR A 96 1.54 -11.69 -7.50
C THR A 96 0.21 -11.10 -7.07
N ASP A 97 -0.13 -11.23 -5.78
CA ASP A 97 -1.25 -10.52 -5.18
C ASP A 97 -0.78 -9.24 -4.51
N LEU A 98 -1.56 -8.17 -4.65
CA LEU A 98 -1.36 -6.92 -3.92
C LEU A 98 -2.27 -6.89 -2.70
N TYR A 99 -1.71 -6.54 -1.54
CA TYR A 99 -2.45 -6.14 -0.35
C TYR A 99 -2.15 -4.68 -0.08
N VAL A 100 -3.16 -3.82 -0.05
CA VAL A 100 -2.99 -2.37 0.09
C VAL A 100 -4.00 -1.78 1.08
N THR A 101 -3.59 -0.84 1.92
CA THR A 101 -4.47 -0.35 2.99
C THR A 101 -5.69 0.43 2.45
N VAL A 102 -5.55 1.07 1.29
CA VAL A 102 -6.61 1.88 0.66
C VAL A 102 -6.82 1.41 -0.77
N GLU A 103 -8.07 1.40 -1.24
CA GLU A 103 -8.41 1.09 -2.63
C GLU A 103 -7.49 1.86 -3.61
N PRO A 104 -6.85 1.16 -4.57
CA PRO A 104 -5.96 1.77 -5.54
C PRO A 104 -6.63 2.92 -6.27
N CYS A 105 -5.92 4.04 -6.42
CA CYS A 105 -6.44 5.15 -7.23
C CYS A 105 -6.47 4.81 -8.72
N VAL A 106 -7.11 5.64 -9.55
CA VAL A 106 -7.16 5.50 -11.02
C VAL A 106 -5.77 5.22 -11.64
N MET A 107 -4.74 5.93 -11.19
CA MET A 107 -3.37 5.75 -11.67
C MET A 107 -2.82 4.36 -11.32
N CYS A 108 -2.91 3.96 -10.04
CA CYS A 108 -2.40 2.68 -9.57
C CYS A 108 -3.19 1.50 -10.16
N ALA A 109 -4.52 1.61 -10.23
CA ALA A 109 -5.39 0.61 -10.83
C ALA A 109 -5.05 0.35 -12.30
N SER A 110 -4.76 1.41 -13.07
CA SER A 110 -4.31 1.32 -14.47
C SER A 110 -2.91 0.70 -14.58
N ALA A 111 -1.98 1.03 -13.69
CA ALA A 111 -0.65 0.42 -13.69
C ALA A 111 -0.73 -1.09 -13.40
N LEU A 112 -1.46 -1.48 -12.35
CA LEU A 112 -1.69 -2.88 -11.99
C LEU A 112 -2.30 -3.68 -13.15
N ARG A 113 -3.18 -3.03 -13.92
CA ARG A 113 -3.76 -3.58 -15.15
C ARG A 113 -2.70 -3.88 -16.21
N GLN A 114 -1.84 -2.92 -16.51
CA GLN A 114 -0.77 -3.05 -17.51
C GLN A 114 0.31 -4.07 -17.10
N TYR A 115 0.50 -4.26 -15.79
CA TYR A 115 1.36 -5.33 -15.26
C TYR A 115 0.65 -6.68 -15.14
N GLN A 116 -0.67 -6.71 -15.35
CA GLN A 116 -1.52 -7.90 -15.28
C GLN A 116 -1.41 -8.61 -13.92
N ILE A 117 -1.48 -7.84 -12.83
CA ILE A 117 -1.42 -8.36 -11.45
C ILE A 117 -2.43 -9.51 -11.25
N ARG A 118 -2.10 -10.49 -10.40
CA ARG A 118 -2.99 -11.65 -10.18
C ARG A 118 -4.28 -11.26 -9.48
N SER A 119 -4.20 -10.49 -8.40
CA SER A 119 -5.36 -9.98 -7.67
C SER A 119 -5.00 -8.81 -6.75
N VAL A 120 -6.02 -8.09 -6.28
CA VAL A 120 -5.86 -6.99 -5.32
C VAL A 120 -6.80 -7.20 -4.12
N TYR A 121 -6.25 -7.08 -2.92
CA TYR A 121 -6.97 -7.01 -1.65
C TYR A 121 -6.74 -5.62 -1.06
N PHE A 122 -7.82 -4.95 -0.63
CA PHE A 122 -7.70 -3.63 -0.01
C PHE A 122 -8.52 -3.46 1.26
N GLY A 123 -8.05 -2.57 2.14
CA GLY A 123 -8.72 -2.27 3.40
C GLY A 123 -9.96 -1.42 3.23
N CYS A 124 -9.80 -0.11 3.10
CA CYS A 124 -10.93 0.81 2.93
C CYS A 124 -11.06 1.33 1.50
N GLY A 125 -12.27 1.73 1.12
CA GLY A 125 -12.55 2.36 -0.17
C GLY A 125 -11.84 3.71 -0.34
N ASN A 126 -11.76 4.17 -1.58
CA ASN A 126 -11.20 5.45 -1.96
C ASN A 126 -12.26 6.32 -2.67
N GLU A 127 -13.13 6.93 -1.87
CA GLU A 127 -14.30 7.70 -2.31
C GLU A 127 -13.98 8.94 -3.18
N ARG A 128 -12.70 9.32 -3.29
CA ARG A 128 -12.29 10.49 -4.08
C ARG A 128 -11.56 10.14 -5.35
N PHE A 129 -10.80 9.05 -5.34
CA PHE A 129 -9.86 8.74 -6.41
C PHE A 129 -9.84 7.26 -6.81
N GLY A 130 -10.71 6.42 -6.24
CA GLY A 130 -10.70 4.96 -6.39
C GLY A 130 -10.87 4.51 -7.84
N GLY A 131 -9.93 3.69 -8.31
CA GLY A 131 -9.89 3.14 -9.66
C GLY A 131 -10.40 1.70 -9.76
N THR A 132 -10.82 1.09 -8.64
CA THR A 132 -11.26 -0.30 -8.60
C THR A 132 -12.70 -0.47 -8.11
N GLY A 133 -13.53 0.57 -8.21
CA GLY A 133 -14.96 0.50 -7.88
C GLY A 133 -15.56 1.80 -7.36
N SER A 134 -14.83 2.59 -6.56
CA SER A 134 -15.44 3.76 -5.91
C SER A 134 -15.73 4.91 -6.87
N ILE A 135 -14.80 5.24 -7.79
CA ILE A 135 -14.99 6.29 -8.80
C ILE A 135 -15.02 5.69 -10.20
N LEU A 136 -14.00 4.92 -10.56
CA LEU A 136 -13.93 4.17 -11.81
C LEU A 136 -13.70 2.70 -11.52
N SER A 137 -14.06 1.84 -12.48
CA SER A 137 -13.88 0.37 -12.39
C SER A 137 -12.87 -0.12 -13.43
N LEU A 138 -11.65 0.42 -13.42
CA LEU A 138 -10.62 0.07 -14.41
C LEU A 138 -10.17 -1.39 -14.31
N HIS A 139 -10.22 -1.97 -13.11
CA HIS A 139 -9.92 -3.39 -12.88
C HIS A 139 -10.86 -4.36 -13.63
N SER A 140 -12.05 -3.93 -14.04
CA SER A 140 -13.06 -4.77 -14.70
C SER A 140 -13.46 -4.27 -16.10
N ASP A 141 -12.89 -3.15 -16.56
CA ASP A 141 -13.16 -2.64 -17.91
C ASP A 141 -12.57 -3.58 -18.97
N HIS A 142 -13.44 -4.13 -19.82
CA HIS A 142 -13.08 -5.06 -20.89
C HIS A 142 -12.59 -4.38 -22.17
N THR A 143 -12.61 -3.05 -22.25
CA THR A 143 -12.15 -2.27 -23.41
C THR A 143 -10.65 -1.98 -23.38
N ILE A 144 -9.98 -2.27 -22.26
CA ILE A 144 -8.55 -2.07 -22.06
C ILE A 144 -7.83 -3.43 -21.88
N ASP A 145 -6.68 -3.45 -21.20
CA ASP A 145 -5.94 -4.65 -20.82
C ASP A 145 -6.81 -5.70 -20.05
N PRO A 146 -6.36 -6.96 -19.86
CA PRO A 146 -7.18 -8.05 -19.30
C PRO A 146 -7.53 -7.96 -17.79
N PRO A 147 -8.73 -8.47 -17.38
CA PRO A 147 -9.18 -8.86 -16.04
C PRO A 147 -8.22 -8.87 -14.85
N TYR A 148 -8.54 -8.26 -13.70
CA TYR A 148 -8.03 -8.78 -12.42
C TYR A 148 -9.10 -8.66 -11.32
N PRO A 149 -9.24 -9.68 -10.45
CA PRO A 149 -10.18 -9.64 -9.34
C PRO A 149 -9.71 -8.69 -8.24
N VAL A 150 -10.69 -8.06 -7.57
CA VAL A 150 -10.48 -7.14 -6.45
C VAL A 150 -11.36 -7.52 -5.27
N TYR A 151 -10.82 -7.40 -4.06
CA TYR A 151 -11.50 -7.74 -2.81
C TYR A 151 -11.28 -6.61 -1.80
N GLY A 152 -12.36 -5.95 -1.40
CA GLY A 152 -12.32 -4.84 -0.45
C GLY A 152 -12.79 -5.22 0.95
N GLY A 153 -12.40 -4.42 1.94
CA GLY A 153 -12.92 -4.50 3.30
C GLY A 153 -12.00 -5.17 4.31
N LEU A 154 -10.82 -5.64 3.90
CA LEU A 154 -9.90 -6.39 4.75
C LEU A 154 -9.16 -5.47 5.71
N PHE A 155 -9.45 -5.53 7.02
CA PHE A 155 -8.99 -4.54 8.02
C PHE A 155 -9.42 -3.09 7.66
N ARG A 156 -10.69 -2.96 7.22
CA ARG A 156 -11.29 -1.66 6.82
C ARG A 156 -11.16 -0.60 7.91
N GLU A 157 -11.42 -0.95 9.16
CA GLU A 157 -11.45 0.02 10.25
C GLU A 157 -10.06 0.59 10.54
N GLU A 158 -9.05 -0.27 10.55
CA GLU A 158 -7.65 0.07 10.76
C GLU A 158 -7.14 0.97 9.63
N ALA A 159 -7.46 0.64 8.38
CA ALA A 159 -7.15 1.47 7.23
C ALA A 159 -7.80 2.86 7.30
N ILE A 160 -9.07 2.93 7.68
CA ILE A 160 -9.77 4.22 7.91
C ILE A 160 -9.08 5.00 9.03
N MET A 161 -8.69 4.32 10.11
CA MET A 161 -8.05 4.95 11.26
C MET A 161 -6.72 5.59 10.89
N LEU A 162 -5.90 4.94 10.05
CA LEU A 162 -4.67 5.51 9.50
C LEU A 162 -4.94 6.84 8.80
N LEU A 163 -5.87 6.86 7.83
CA LEU A 163 -6.22 8.08 7.09
C LEU A 163 -6.74 9.18 8.02
N ARG A 164 -7.62 8.84 8.97
CA ARG A 164 -8.14 9.81 9.94
C ARG A 164 -7.03 10.39 10.81
N ARG A 165 -6.10 9.56 11.31
CA ARG A 165 -4.92 10.00 12.08
C ARG A 165 -4.04 10.97 11.29
N PHE A 166 -3.92 10.81 9.98
CA PHE A 166 -3.21 11.77 9.13
C PHE A 166 -3.98 13.10 8.96
N TYR A 167 -5.27 13.05 8.63
CA TYR A 167 -6.03 14.27 8.33
C TYR A 167 -6.37 15.14 9.54
N ILE A 168 -6.29 14.62 10.76
CA ILE A 168 -6.38 15.44 11.98
C ILE A 168 -5.12 16.26 12.25
N GLN A 169 -3.96 15.84 11.72
CA GLN A 169 -2.71 16.58 11.90
C GLN A 169 -2.79 17.95 11.19
N GLU A 170 -2.15 18.95 11.80
CA GLU A 170 -1.94 20.25 11.16
C GLU A 170 -0.88 20.10 10.06
N ASN A 171 -1.12 20.74 8.91
CA ASN A 171 -0.14 20.80 7.84
C ASN A 171 0.60 22.13 7.93
N ASP A 172 1.68 22.16 8.69
CA ASP A 172 2.53 23.34 8.88
C ASP A 172 3.21 23.80 7.57
N LYS A 173 3.29 22.91 6.57
CA LYS A 173 3.84 23.22 5.25
C LYS A 173 2.84 23.90 4.31
N ALA A 174 1.57 24.05 4.71
CA ALA A 174 0.58 24.73 3.88
C ALA A 174 0.91 26.23 3.77
N PRO A 175 0.74 26.88 2.59
CA PRO A 175 1.00 28.31 2.43
C PRO A 175 0.23 29.20 3.41
N LYS A 176 -0.95 28.74 3.84
CA LYS A 176 -1.75 29.32 4.91
C LYS A 176 -2.23 28.19 5.82
N PRO A 177 -1.49 27.85 6.89
CA PRO A 177 -1.88 26.80 7.82
C PRO A 177 -3.24 27.13 8.43
N ARG A 178 -4.18 26.18 8.37
CA ARG A 178 -5.46 26.31 9.06
C ARG A 178 -5.34 25.56 10.38
N PRO A 179 -5.45 26.24 11.54
CA PRO A 179 -5.38 25.56 12.81
C PRO A 179 -6.53 24.54 12.91
N LYS A 180 -6.20 23.32 13.33
CA LYS A 180 -7.13 22.20 13.53
C LYS A 180 -7.25 21.82 15.00
N LYS A 181 -6.79 22.68 15.93
CA LYS A 181 -6.79 22.49 17.39
C LYS A 181 -8.06 21.91 18.03
N ASN A 182 -9.23 22.03 17.40
CA ASN A 182 -10.52 21.53 17.91
C ASN A 182 -11.02 20.24 17.23
N ARG A 183 -10.28 19.64 16.30
CA ARG A 183 -10.70 18.41 15.63
C ARG A 183 -10.40 17.20 16.51
N GLN A 184 -11.46 16.57 17.01
CA GLN A 184 -11.35 15.27 17.67
C GLN A 184 -11.32 14.16 16.62
N LEU A 185 -10.50 13.13 16.86
CA LEU A 185 -10.49 11.92 16.05
C LEU A 185 -11.82 11.20 16.25
N ASN A 186 -12.66 11.13 15.22
CA ASN A 186 -13.80 10.24 15.26
C ASN A 186 -13.29 8.80 15.14
N THR A 187 -13.52 7.99 16.17
CA THR A 187 -13.11 6.57 16.18
C THR A 187 -14.21 5.62 15.71
N LYS A 188 -15.45 6.10 15.55
CA LYS A 188 -16.56 5.28 15.06
C LYS A 188 -16.49 5.16 13.55
N VAL A 189 -16.46 3.92 13.05
CA VAL A 189 -16.63 3.62 11.63
C VAL A 189 -18.09 3.22 11.44
N GLU A 190 -18.80 3.93 10.57
CA GLU A 190 -20.18 3.60 10.22
C GLU A 190 -20.18 2.52 9.14
N TYR A 191 -21.08 1.55 9.27
CA TYR A 191 -21.30 0.48 8.31
C TYR A 191 -22.49 0.89 7.44
N GLU A 192 -22.25 1.13 6.16
CA GLU A 192 -23.29 1.21 5.13
C GLU A 192 -23.55 -0.16 4.51
#